data_AF-A0A537V7L8-F1
#
_entry.id   AF-A0A537V7L8-F1
#
_cell.length_a   1.000
_cell.length_b   1.000
_cell.length_c   1.000
_cell.angle_alpha   90.00
_cell.angle_beta   90.00
_cell.angle_gamma   90.00
#
_symmetry.space_group_name_H-M   'P 1'
#
loop_
_entity.id
_entity.type
_entity.pdbx_description
1 polymer ?
#
loop_
_entity_poly.entity_id
_entity_poly.type
_entity_poly.pdbx_seq_one_letter_code
_entity_poly.pdbx_strand_id
1 'polypeptide(L)'
;MDLHLTAATPTEEERRAVDGLLGPEPVPNDRVVRGGHETRADRTLLLPVLHALHASEGWISEGGLNYICERLTVPPAEAYGVATFYAMFSVQPQPKTMVHVCDDLACRIEGGRELVAELEADGANGDWTWTRSPCLGMCEQAPAIFVQRAGRPDVALGEATVATVRAAVAPDSMVTCAGAVTAPQAWDPAVRSGLRLLRRLGEVDPSSIDAYRAAGGYSALRRATELGPERTIREITDAKLLGRGGAAFPTGVKWKAVAEQSVRPHFVICNADESEPGTFKDRLVMELDPFAVVEALTIAGYATGAERGYLYVRGEYPLATERLERAIAEARV
;
A
#
# COMPACT_ATOMS: atom_id res chain seq x y z
N MET A 1 -22.70 23.55 6.63
CA MET A 1 -21.55 24.28 7.22
C MET A 1 -20.61 24.51 6.07
N ASP A 2 -20.57 25.72 5.52
CA ASP A 2 -19.65 26.04 4.43
C ASP A 2 -18.22 25.97 4.99
N LEU A 3 -17.50 24.91 4.63
CA LEU A 3 -16.10 24.72 5.01
C LEU A 3 -15.26 25.63 4.11
N HIS A 4 -15.10 26.88 4.54
CA HIS A 4 -14.06 27.77 4.02
C HIS A 4 -12.70 27.31 4.56
N LEU A 5 -11.63 27.61 3.83
CA LEU A 5 -10.26 27.50 4.36
C LEU A 5 -10.19 28.30 5.66
N THR A 6 -9.69 27.68 6.73
CA THR A 6 -9.52 28.36 8.01
C THR A 6 -8.38 29.39 7.91
N ALA A 7 -8.23 30.26 8.91
CA ALA A 7 -7.08 31.17 8.97
C ALA A 7 -5.76 30.46 9.34
N ALA A 8 -5.78 29.15 9.53
CA ALA A 8 -4.61 28.35 9.87
C ALA A 8 -3.64 28.27 8.69
N THR A 9 -2.35 28.46 8.97
CA THR A 9 -1.26 28.35 8.00
C THR A 9 -0.48 27.06 8.22
N PRO A 10 -0.02 26.36 7.16
CA PRO A 10 0.79 25.16 7.31
C PRO A 10 2.16 25.48 7.93
N THR A 11 2.74 24.52 8.64
CA THR A 11 4.14 24.56 9.08
C THR A 11 5.09 24.41 7.88
N GLU A 12 6.38 24.69 8.08
CA GLU A 12 7.38 24.48 7.03
C GLU A 12 7.67 23.00 6.76
N GLU A 13 7.46 22.13 7.75
CA GLU A 13 7.52 20.67 7.59
C GLU A 13 6.36 20.18 6.71
N GLU A 14 5.14 20.65 6.97
CA GLU A 14 3.96 20.32 6.18
C GLU A 14 4.07 20.80 4.73
N ARG A 15 4.57 22.03 4.51
CA ARG A 15 4.83 22.55 3.16
C ARG A 15 5.83 21.67 2.42
N ARG A 16 6.95 21.32 3.06
CA ARG A 16 7.97 20.45 2.45
C ARG A 16 7.42 19.07 2.11
N ALA A 17 6.58 18.49 2.96
CA ALA A 17 5.96 17.19 2.71
C ALA A 17 5.05 17.21 1.47
N VAL A 18 4.19 18.24 1.34
CA VAL A 18 3.29 18.39 0.19
C VAL A 18 4.08 18.71 -1.09
N ASP A 19 5.06 19.62 -1.01
CA ASP A 19 5.86 20.06 -2.15
C ASP A 19 6.79 18.97 -2.68
N GLY A 20 7.23 18.05 -1.82
CA GLY A 20 8.01 16.89 -2.22
C GLY A 20 7.31 16.00 -3.25
N LEU A 21 5.98 15.96 -3.23
CA LEU A 21 5.16 15.20 -4.19
C LEU A 21 4.64 16.04 -5.35
N LEU A 22 4.25 17.29 -5.07
CA LEU A 22 3.62 18.18 -6.07
C LEU A 22 4.62 19.06 -6.82
N GLY A 23 5.90 19.05 -6.45
CA GLY A 23 6.91 19.98 -6.92
C GLY A 23 6.82 21.35 -6.21
N PRO A 24 7.70 22.31 -6.58
CA PRO A 24 7.69 23.64 -5.98
C PRO A 24 6.40 24.39 -6.31
N GLU A 25 6.01 25.32 -5.43
CA GLU A 25 4.87 26.18 -5.73
C GLU A 25 5.17 27.00 -7.00
N PRO A 26 4.26 27.02 -8.00
CA PRO A 26 4.44 27.87 -9.16
C PRO A 26 4.50 29.34 -8.75
N VAL A 27 5.51 30.07 -9.23
CA VAL A 27 5.67 31.52 -8.95
C VAL A 27 4.39 32.27 -9.32
N PRO A 28 3.77 33.05 -8.41
CA PRO A 28 2.59 33.82 -8.73
C PRO A 28 2.88 34.80 -9.88
N ASN A 29 2.05 34.75 -10.92
CA ASN A 29 2.05 35.71 -12.02
C ASN A 29 0.62 36.16 -12.23
N ASP A 30 0.36 37.47 -12.17
CA ASP A 30 -0.95 38.13 -12.22
C ASP A 30 -1.78 37.84 -13.50
N ARG A 31 -1.24 37.02 -14.42
CA ARG A 31 -1.86 36.62 -15.68
C ARG A 31 -2.29 35.15 -15.75
N VAL A 32 -2.09 34.38 -14.67
CA VAL A 32 -2.39 32.94 -14.67
C VAL A 32 -3.67 32.67 -13.88
N VAL A 33 -4.74 32.29 -14.58
CA VAL A 33 -5.91 31.67 -13.95
C VAL A 33 -5.55 30.24 -13.57
N ARG A 34 -5.45 29.95 -12.26
CA ARG A 34 -5.25 28.59 -11.75
C ARG A 34 -6.60 27.85 -11.81
N GLY A 35 -6.83 27.12 -12.89
CA GLY A 35 -8.04 26.30 -13.08
C GLY A 35 -8.10 25.68 -14.47
N GLY A 36 -8.78 24.53 -14.57
CA GLY A 36 -8.94 23.79 -15.83
C GLY A 36 -8.53 22.32 -15.73
N HIS A 37 -8.39 21.67 -16.89
CA HIS A 37 -8.12 20.23 -17.00
C HIS A 37 -6.77 19.81 -16.40
N GLU A 38 -5.74 20.66 -16.44
CA GLU A 38 -4.40 20.35 -15.91
C GLU A 38 -4.41 20.25 -14.37
N THR A 39 -4.92 21.27 -13.65
CA THR A 39 -5.12 21.21 -12.19
C THR A 39 -6.06 20.08 -11.74
N ARG A 40 -7.02 19.67 -12.59
CA ARG A 40 -7.87 18.50 -12.29
C ARG A 40 -7.12 17.17 -12.41
N ALA A 41 -6.02 17.10 -13.17
CA ALA A 41 -5.22 15.89 -13.29
C ALA A 41 -4.50 15.57 -11.97
N ASP A 42 -4.06 16.60 -11.26
CA ASP A 42 -3.33 16.47 -10.00
C ASP A 42 -4.23 16.15 -8.80
N ARG A 43 -5.56 16.28 -8.95
CA ARG A 43 -6.54 15.83 -7.94
C ARG A 43 -6.36 14.35 -7.56
N THR A 44 -5.82 13.54 -8.48
CA THR A 44 -5.48 12.13 -8.22
C THR A 44 -4.42 11.96 -7.13
N LEU A 45 -3.66 13.01 -6.82
CA LEU A 45 -2.62 13.04 -5.79
C LEU A 45 -3.15 13.40 -4.40
N LEU A 46 -4.46 13.66 -4.23
CA LEU A 46 -5.03 14.03 -2.93
C LEU A 46 -4.68 13.02 -1.82
N LEU A 47 -4.90 11.72 -2.07
CA LEU A 47 -4.57 10.69 -1.09
C LEU A 47 -3.05 10.60 -0.81
N PRO A 48 -2.17 10.55 -1.83
CA PRO A 48 -0.72 10.64 -1.63
C PRO A 48 -0.24 11.84 -0.79
N VAL A 49 -0.76 13.05 -1.04
CA VAL A 49 -0.33 14.23 -0.26
C VAL A 49 -0.87 14.24 1.16
N LEU A 50 -2.06 13.66 1.40
CA LEU A 50 -2.55 13.46 2.77
C LEU A 50 -1.67 12.46 3.52
N HIS A 51 -1.19 11.39 2.86
CA HIS A 51 -0.20 10.48 3.44
C HIS A 51 1.11 11.19 3.75
N ALA A 52 1.66 11.99 2.83
CA ALA A 52 2.90 12.73 3.07
C ALA A 52 2.76 13.72 4.25
N LEU A 53 1.64 14.43 4.32
CA LEU A 53 1.34 15.34 5.41
C LEU A 53 1.25 14.59 6.75
N HIS A 54 0.45 13.52 6.80
CA HIS A 54 0.31 12.68 7.99
C HIS A 54 1.63 12.05 8.43
N ALA A 55 2.44 11.56 7.49
CA ALA A 55 3.74 10.98 7.76
C ALA A 55 4.76 12.01 8.28
N SER A 56 4.54 13.31 8.07
CA SER A 56 5.43 14.35 8.59
C SER A 56 5.16 14.68 10.06
N GLU A 57 3.89 14.84 10.44
CA GLU A 57 3.51 15.37 11.77
C GLU A 57 2.77 14.35 12.66
N GLY A 58 2.30 13.23 12.10
CA GLY A 58 1.49 12.22 12.80
C GLY A 58 -0.01 12.52 12.81
N TRP A 59 -0.42 13.60 12.15
CA TRP A 59 -1.81 14.02 11.97
C TRP A 59 -1.91 15.00 10.78
N ILE A 60 -3.12 15.35 10.39
CA ILE A 60 -3.44 16.31 9.32
C ILE A 60 -3.94 17.59 9.98
N SER A 61 -3.09 18.61 10.04
CA SER A 61 -3.49 19.90 10.60
C SER A 61 -4.42 20.67 9.66
N GLU A 62 -5.17 21.62 10.21
CA GLU A 62 -5.96 22.55 9.38
C GLU A 62 -5.09 23.34 8.40
N GLY A 63 -3.91 23.78 8.84
CA GLY A 63 -2.97 24.53 7.99
C GLY A 63 -2.45 23.69 6.83
N GLY A 64 -2.03 22.45 7.10
CA GLY A 64 -1.60 21.48 6.09
C GLY A 64 -2.73 21.12 5.12
N LEU A 65 -3.94 20.89 5.63
CA LEU A 65 -5.12 20.59 4.80
C LEU A 65 -5.48 21.78 3.90
N ASN A 66 -5.44 23.01 4.43
CA ASN A 66 -5.66 24.23 3.65
C ASN A 66 -4.66 24.31 2.50
N TYR A 67 -3.38 24.05 2.79
CA TYR A 67 -2.32 24.06 1.78
C TYR A 67 -2.54 23.02 0.68
N ILE A 68 -2.93 21.80 1.03
CA ILE A 68 -3.31 20.76 0.05
C ILE A 68 -4.46 21.24 -0.83
N CYS A 69 -5.51 21.83 -0.25
CA CYS A 69 -6.67 22.32 -0.97
C CYS A 69 -6.32 23.40 -1.98
N GLU A 70 -5.47 24.36 -1.58
CA GLU A 70 -4.95 25.42 -2.44
C GLU A 70 -4.11 24.85 -3.58
N ARG A 71 -3.19 23.93 -3.27
CA ARG A 71 -2.26 23.32 -4.24
C ARG A 71 -2.96 22.46 -5.28
N LEU A 72 -3.94 21.66 -4.86
CA LEU A 72 -4.67 20.75 -5.74
C LEU A 72 -5.97 21.34 -6.31
N THR A 73 -6.32 22.58 -5.92
CA THR A 73 -7.62 23.19 -6.25
C THR A 73 -8.80 22.27 -5.87
N VAL A 74 -8.69 21.63 -4.70
CA VAL A 74 -9.71 20.73 -4.15
C VAL A 74 -10.52 21.49 -3.09
N PRO A 75 -11.86 21.42 -3.09
CA PRO A 75 -12.66 22.05 -2.05
C PRO A 75 -12.34 21.50 -0.64
N PRO A 76 -12.24 22.35 0.40
CA PRO A 76 -11.91 21.90 1.75
C PRO A 76 -12.85 20.83 2.30
N ALA A 77 -14.15 20.95 2.00
CA ALA A 77 -15.14 19.94 2.39
C ALA A 77 -14.84 18.55 1.83
N GLU A 78 -14.32 18.49 0.61
CA GLU A 78 -13.96 17.22 -0.02
C GLU A 78 -12.67 16.67 0.55
N ALA A 79 -11.62 17.48 0.66
CA ALA A 79 -10.36 17.05 1.24
C ALA A 79 -10.54 16.57 2.70
N TYR A 80 -11.35 17.29 3.48
CA TYR A 80 -11.75 16.89 4.83
C TYR A 80 -12.56 15.60 4.84
N GLY A 81 -13.50 15.44 3.90
CA GLY A 81 -14.27 14.20 3.73
C GLY A 81 -13.37 12.99 3.47
N VAL A 82 -12.33 13.14 2.65
CA VAL A 82 -11.33 12.09 2.41
C VAL A 82 -10.48 11.85 3.66
N ALA A 83 -9.95 12.91 4.28
CA ALA A 83 -9.09 12.81 5.47
C ALA A 83 -9.79 12.14 6.67
N THR A 84 -11.10 12.34 6.82
CA THR A 84 -11.89 11.75 7.91
C THR A 84 -12.48 10.37 7.57
N PHE A 85 -12.42 9.94 6.31
CA PHE A 85 -12.91 8.62 5.88
C PHE A 85 -11.92 7.50 6.24
N TYR A 86 -10.61 7.74 6.10
CA TYR A 86 -9.59 6.72 6.35
C TYR A 86 -9.20 6.64 7.82
N ALA A 87 -9.33 5.45 8.42
CA ALA A 87 -9.02 5.21 9.83
C ALA A 87 -7.55 5.44 10.22
N MET A 88 -6.64 5.44 9.25
CA MET A 88 -5.20 5.66 9.45
C MET A 88 -4.82 7.14 9.50
N PHE A 89 -5.74 8.04 9.16
CA PHE A 89 -5.53 9.48 9.28
C PHE A 89 -6.18 10.00 10.55
N SER A 90 -5.49 10.93 11.19
CA SER A 90 -6.08 11.75 12.25
C SER A 90 -6.13 13.20 11.81
N VAL A 91 -7.30 13.83 11.94
CA VAL A 91 -7.46 15.30 11.85
C VAL A 91 -7.39 15.97 13.22
N GLN A 92 -7.14 15.19 14.27
CA GLN A 92 -6.90 15.66 15.63
C GLN A 92 -5.41 15.49 15.96
N PRO A 93 -4.82 16.39 16.75
CA PRO A 93 -3.45 16.21 17.22
C PRO A 93 -3.25 14.86 17.92
N GLN A 94 -2.23 14.12 17.50
CA GLN A 94 -1.83 12.84 18.08
C GLN A 94 -0.30 12.79 18.28
N PRO A 95 0.20 11.89 19.15
CA PRO A 95 1.64 11.68 19.29
C PRO A 95 2.29 11.29 17.96
N LYS A 96 3.58 11.60 17.80
CA LYS A 96 4.35 11.24 16.59
C LYS A 96 4.51 9.73 16.38
N THR A 97 4.13 8.90 17.33
CA THR A 97 4.14 7.44 17.20
C THR A 97 2.84 6.85 17.69
N MET A 98 2.16 6.09 16.83
CA MET A 98 0.88 5.44 17.09
C MET A 98 1.00 3.94 16.85
N VAL A 99 0.69 3.14 17.87
CA VAL A 99 0.74 1.67 17.80
C VAL A 99 -0.67 1.11 17.62
N HIS A 100 -0.88 0.38 16.55
CA HIS A 100 -2.11 -0.36 16.25
C HIS A 100 -1.91 -1.81 16.64
N VAL A 101 -2.67 -2.28 17.62
CA VAL A 101 -2.59 -3.67 18.11
C VAL A 101 -3.74 -4.47 17.54
N CYS A 102 -3.43 -5.52 16.78
CA CYS A 102 -4.46 -6.36 16.18
C CYS A 102 -5.28 -7.09 17.27
N ASP A 103 -6.57 -6.81 17.33
CA ASP A 103 -7.52 -7.45 18.25
C ASP A 103 -8.53 -8.35 17.51
N ASP A 104 -8.12 -8.87 16.35
CA ASP A 104 -8.90 -9.83 15.56
C ASP A 104 -8.64 -11.29 15.98
N LEU A 105 -9.46 -12.23 15.51
CA LEU A 105 -9.57 -13.60 16.01
C LEU A 105 -8.22 -14.33 16.11
N ALA A 106 -7.40 -14.31 15.06
CA ALA A 106 -6.11 -15.01 15.05
C ALA A 106 -5.16 -14.45 16.13
N CYS A 107 -5.05 -13.11 16.23
CA CYS A 107 -4.23 -12.48 17.25
C CYS A 107 -4.77 -12.70 18.66
N ARG A 108 -6.10 -12.67 18.85
CA ARG A 108 -6.73 -12.97 20.14
C ARG A 108 -6.46 -14.39 20.64
N ILE A 109 -6.31 -15.36 19.74
CA ILE A 109 -6.00 -16.75 20.08
C ILE A 109 -4.52 -16.91 20.45
N GLU A 110 -3.63 -16.21 19.75
CA GLU A 110 -2.17 -16.34 19.90
C GLU A 110 -1.53 -15.36 20.91
N GLY A 111 -2.28 -14.85 21.89
CA GLY A 111 -1.72 -13.99 22.96
C GLY A 111 -1.99 -12.49 22.83
N GLY A 112 -2.77 -12.07 21.84
CA GLY A 112 -3.11 -10.66 21.62
C GLY A 112 -3.98 -10.04 22.71
N ARG A 113 -4.76 -10.85 23.44
CA ARG A 113 -5.57 -10.36 24.57
C ARG A 113 -4.69 -9.97 25.75
N GLU A 114 -3.66 -10.77 26.00
CA GLU A 114 -2.64 -10.57 27.01
C GLU A 114 -1.84 -9.31 26.68
N LEU A 115 -1.39 -9.18 25.43
CA LEU A 115 -0.70 -7.97 24.95
C LEU A 115 -1.54 -6.70 25.19
N VAL A 116 -2.83 -6.74 24.84
CA VAL A 116 -3.75 -5.61 25.08
C VAL A 116 -3.90 -5.32 26.57
N ALA A 117 -4.10 -6.34 27.41
CA ALA A 117 -4.25 -6.17 28.86
C ALA A 117 -2.99 -5.58 29.51
N GLU A 118 -1.80 -6.00 29.06
CA GLU A 118 -0.53 -5.45 29.55
C GLU A 118 -0.35 -3.99 29.11
N LEU A 119 -0.70 -3.62 27.87
CA LEU A 119 -0.63 -2.24 27.38
C LEU A 119 -1.66 -1.32 28.04
N GLU A 120 -2.83 -1.86 28.45
CA GLU A 120 -3.81 -1.15 29.27
C GLU A 120 -3.28 -0.86 30.68
N ALA A 121 -2.45 -1.76 31.24
CA ALA A 121 -1.89 -1.62 32.58
C ALA A 121 -0.64 -0.71 32.63
N ASP A 122 0.23 -0.79 31.61
CA ASP A 122 1.58 -0.17 31.62
C ASP A 122 1.76 0.96 30.57
N GLY A 123 0.64 1.38 29.97
CA GLY A 123 0.41 2.72 29.41
C GLY A 123 1.25 3.20 28.22
N ALA A 124 0.59 3.98 27.36
CA ALA A 124 1.22 4.99 26.52
C ALA A 124 1.99 6.03 27.38
N ASN A 125 3.05 6.63 26.85
CA ASN A 125 3.63 7.84 27.43
C ASN A 125 3.39 9.02 26.45
N GLY A 126 3.51 10.28 26.87
CA GLY A 126 3.16 11.41 26.01
C GLY A 126 3.81 11.44 24.60
N ASP A 127 4.86 10.64 24.38
CA ASP A 127 5.59 10.53 23.11
C ASP A 127 4.98 9.52 22.13
N TRP A 128 4.22 8.53 22.61
CA TRP A 128 3.53 7.54 21.77
C TRP A 128 2.23 7.06 22.40
N THR A 129 1.25 6.71 21.58
CA THR A 129 0.01 6.08 22.07
C THR A 129 -0.35 4.84 21.26
N TRP A 130 -1.43 4.18 21.64
CA TRP A 130 -1.86 2.96 20.99
C TRP A 130 -3.38 2.84 20.89
N THR A 131 -3.84 2.05 19.93
CA THR A 131 -5.24 1.68 19.74
C THR A 131 -5.37 0.21 19.37
N ARG A 132 -6.56 -0.35 19.59
CA ARG A 132 -6.95 -1.62 18.99
C ARG A 132 -7.22 -1.41 17.50
N SER A 133 -6.83 -2.40 16.70
CA SER A 133 -7.02 -2.41 15.26
C SER A 133 -7.68 -3.73 14.81
N PRO A 134 -8.48 -3.70 13.74
CA PRO A 134 -8.81 -4.91 12.97
C PRO A 134 -7.57 -5.63 12.43
N CYS A 135 -7.80 -6.75 11.74
CA CYS A 135 -6.75 -7.58 11.15
C CYS A 135 -5.71 -6.79 10.35
N LEU A 136 -4.44 -6.97 10.73
CA LEU A 136 -3.27 -6.35 10.09
C LEU A 136 -2.62 -7.23 9.01
N GLY A 137 -3.27 -8.33 8.59
CA GLY A 137 -2.77 -9.19 7.51
C GLY A 137 -1.48 -9.96 7.83
N MET A 138 -1.18 -10.16 9.11
CA MET A 138 -0.02 -10.94 9.61
C MET A 138 -0.48 -12.10 10.50
N CYS A 139 -1.59 -12.74 10.13
CA CYS A 139 -2.19 -13.79 10.94
C CYS A 139 -1.30 -15.03 11.11
N GLU A 140 -0.35 -15.25 10.21
CA GLU A 140 0.63 -16.34 10.31
C GLU A 140 1.80 -16.02 11.26
N GLN A 141 1.88 -14.78 11.72
CA GLN A 141 2.84 -14.29 12.71
C GLN A 141 2.12 -13.58 13.86
N ALA A 142 0.92 -14.04 14.22
CA ALA A 142 0.18 -13.43 15.32
C ALA A 142 0.94 -13.56 16.67
N PRO A 143 0.78 -12.62 17.63
CA PRO A 143 0.04 -11.36 17.54
C PRO A 143 0.73 -10.31 16.67
N ALA A 144 -0.05 -9.47 15.98
CA ALA A 144 0.47 -8.46 15.07
C ALA A 144 0.29 -7.04 15.63
N ILE A 145 1.28 -6.18 15.37
CA ILE A 145 1.20 -4.73 15.59
C ILE A 145 1.62 -3.97 14.33
N PHE A 146 1.06 -2.78 14.14
CA PHE A 146 1.47 -1.80 13.14
C PHE A 146 1.79 -0.49 13.83
N VAL A 147 2.97 0.07 13.57
CA VAL A 147 3.49 1.27 14.24
C VAL A 147 3.62 2.37 13.20
N GLN A 148 2.70 3.35 13.26
CA GLN A 148 2.79 4.57 12.47
C GLN A 148 3.77 5.54 13.13
N ARG A 149 4.74 6.06 12.38
CA ARG A 149 5.83 6.88 12.94
C ARG A 149 6.04 8.14 12.11
N ALA A 150 5.61 9.28 12.62
CA ALA A 150 5.87 10.56 11.97
C ALA A 150 7.39 10.82 11.84
N GLY A 151 7.83 11.18 10.65
CA GLY A 151 9.22 11.42 10.29
C GLY A 151 10.09 10.17 10.14
N ARG A 152 9.51 8.96 10.25
CA ARG A 152 10.23 7.68 10.11
C ARG A 152 9.39 6.70 9.26
N PRO A 153 9.98 5.63 8.70
CA PRO A 153 9.18 4.60 8.04
C PRO A 153 8.24 3.91 9.03
N ASP A 154 7.01 3.62 8.62
CA ASP A 154 6.09 2.79 9.41
C ASP A 154 6.58 1.35 9.48
N VAL A 155 6.18 0.61 10.52
CA VAL A 155 6.61 -0.78 10.73
C VAL A 155 5.46 -1.68 11.09
N ALA A 156 5.41 -2.86 10.46
CA ALA A 156 4.52 -3.95 10.85
C ALA A 156 5.36 -5.10 11.43
N LEU A 157 4.96 -5.61 12.61
CA LEU A 157 5.63 -6.71 13.31
C LEU A 157 4.63 -7.79 13.69
N GLY A 158 5.03 -9.03 13.50
CA GLY A 158 4.40 -10.20 14.12
C GLY A 158 5.07 -10.60 15.43
N GLU A 159 4.58 -11.67 16.04
CA GLU A 159 5.03 -12.22 17.33
C GLU A 159 5.16 -11.13 18.41
N ALA A 160 4.22 -10.19 18.39
CA ALA A 160 4.32 -8.96 19.15
C ALA A 160 4.14 -9.20 20.67
N THR A 161 4.97 -8.52 21.44
CA THR A 161 4.95 -8.47 22.91
C THR A 161 5.10 -7.01 23.35
N VAL A 162 4.88 -6.71 24.64
CA VAL A 162 5.17 -5.37 25.16
C VAL A 162 6.63 -4.98 24.94
N ALA A 163 7.57 -5.95 25.01
CA ALA A 163 8.98 -5.69 24.73
C ALA A 163 9.21 -5.27 23.26
N THR A 164 8.55 -5.92 22.29
CA THR A 164 8.69 -5.52 20.88
C THR A 164 8.03 -4.17 20.61
N VAL A 165 6.88 -3.88 21.24
CA VAL A 165 6.26 -2.54 21.20
C VAL A 165 7.24 -1.49 21.72
N ARG A 166 7.81 -1.69 22.91
CA ARG A 166 8.78 -0.75 23.52
C ARG A 166 10.01 -0.54 22.65
N ALA A 167 10.52 -1.59 22.03
CA ALA A 167 11.62 -1.48 21.09
C ALA A 167 11.25 -0.70 19.82
N ALA A 168 10.02 -0.86 19.30
CA ALA A 168 9.56 -0.21 18.08
C ALA A 168 9.24 1.29 18.27
N VAL A 169 8.79 1.69 19.47
CA VAL A 169 8.44 3.09 19.78
C VAL A 169 9.61 3.93 20.29
N ALA A 170 10.74 3.30 20.63
CA ALA A 170 11.93 4.02 21.12
C ALA A 170 12.36 5.15 20.13
N PRO A 171 12.82 6.32 20.62
CA PRO A 171 13.24 7.42 19.75
C PRO A 171 14.37 7.03 18.77
N ASP A 172 15.29 6.19 19.23
CA ASP A 172 16.44 5.64 18.50
C ASP A 172 16.17 4.23 17.93
N SER A 173 14.89 3.83 17.85
CA SER A 173 14.50 2.52 17.34
C SER A 173 15.03 2.29 15.92
N MET A 174 15.82 1.23 15.78
CA MET A 174 16.28 0.69 14.49
C MET A 174 15.41 -0.49 14.04
N VAL A 175 14.26 -0.71 14.67
CA VAL A 175 13.35 -1.78 14.30
C VAL A 175 12.75 -1.50 12.93
N THR A 176 12.88 -2.49 12.04
CA THR A 176 12.33 -2.51 10.69
C THR A 176 11.37 -3.69 10.55
N CYS A 177 10.54 -3.67 9.51
CA CYS A 177 9.72 -4.82 9.15
C CYS A 177 10.59 -6.04 8.88
N ALA A 178 10.24 -7.18 9.46
CA ALA A 178 10.80 -8.48 9.10
C ALA A 178 9.81 -9.19 8.17
N GLY A 179 10.22 -9.45 6.93
CA GLY A 179 9.38 -10.21 5.99
C GLY A 179 9.26 -11.67 6.42
N ALA A 180 8.16 -12.32 6.04
CA ALA A 180 8.04 -13.77 6.22
C ALA A 180 9.18 -14.50 5.48
N VAL A 181 9.73 -15.55 6.09
CA VAL A 181 10.92 -16.23 5.55
C VAL A 181 10.55 -17.30 4.51
N THR A 182 9.35 -17.88 4.60
CA THR A 182 8.96 -19.03 3.77
C THR A 182 7.52 -18.93 3.26
N ALA A 183 7.24 -19.68 2.20
CA ALA A 183 5.87 -19.79 1.69
C ALA A 183 4.97 -20.55 2.69
N PRO A 184 3.72 -20.12 2.91
CA PRO A 184 2.75 -20.91 3.63
C PRO A 184 2.57 -22.24 2.89
N GLN A 185 2.36 -23.33 3.64
CA GLN A 185 2.20 -24.69 3.11
C GLN A 185 3.49 -25.32 2.53
N ALA A 186 4.66 -24.71 2.74
CA ALA A 186 5.95 -25.26 2.34
C ALA A 186 6.53 -26.35 3.27
N TRP A 187 5.79 -26.75 4.31
CA TRP A 187 6.26 -27.71 5.31
C TRP A 187 6.44 -29.14 4.76
N ASP A 188 5.75 -29.48 3.66
CA ASP A 188 5.90 -30.76 2.97
C ASP A 188 6.56 -30.53 1.59
N PRO A 189 7.72 -31.15 1.31
CA PRO A 189 8.38 -31.09 0.00
C PRO A 189 7.47 -31.51 -1.17
N ALA A 190 6.59 -32.49 -0.97
CA ALA A 190 5.66 -32.92 -2.00
C ALA A 190 4.65 -31.82 -2.33
N VAL A 191 4.08 -31.17 -1.31
CA VAL A 191 3.18 -30.01 -1.49
C VAL A 191 3.93 -28.84 -2.13
N ARG A 192 5.15 -28.55 -1.66
CA ARG A 192 5.99 -27.47 -2.19
C ARG A 192 6.22 -27.61 -3.70
N SER A 193 6.49 -28.83 -4.17
CA SER A 193 6.70 -29.10 -5.60
C SER A 193 5.47 -28.82 -6.48
N GLY A 194 4.27 -28.84 -5.89
CA GLY A 194 3.01 -28.54 -6.56
C GLY A 194 2.64 -27.05 -6.61
N LEU A 195 3.33 -26.19 -5.86
CA LEU A 195 3.04 -24.76 -5.81
C LEU A 195 3.29 -24.11 -7.17
N ARG A 196 2.38 -23.23 -7.59
CA ARG A 196 2.49 -22.48 -8.86
C ARG A 196 2.80 -21.01 -8.59
N LEU A 197 1.87 -20.29 -7.98
CA LEU A 197 2.05 -18.88 -7.63
C LEU A 197 3.12 -18.70 -6.55
N LEU A 198 3.13 -19.58 -5.53
CA LEU A 198 4.01 -19.47 -4.38
C LEU A 198 5.39 -20.14 -4.56
N ARG A 199 5.72 -20.60 -5.77
CA ARG A 199 6.89 -21.47 -6.01
C ARG A 199 8.24 -20.82 -5.70
N ARG A 200 8.33 -19.47 -5.76
CA ARG A 200 9.58 -18.71 -5.51
C ARG A 200 9.71 -18.21 -4.08
N LEU A 201 8.63 -18.24 -3.30
CA LEU A 201 8.60 -17.71 -1.94
C LEU A 201 9.56 -18.49 -1.04
N GLY A 202 10.59 -17.79 -0.56
CA GLY A 202 11.66 -18.35 0.26
C GLY A 202 12.74 -19.14 -0.51
N GLU A 203 12.65 -19.23 -1.85
CA GLU A 203 13.70 -19.84 -2.70
C GLU A 203 14.50 -18.78 -3.48
N VAL A 204 13.86 -17.66 -3.81
CA VAL A 204 14.44 -16.60 -4.64
C VAL A 204 14.53 -15.34 -3.81
N ASP A 205 15.66 -14.65 -3.91
CA ASP A 205 15.84 -13.34 -3.29
C ASP A 205 14.83 -12.34 -3.87
N PRO A 206 13.86 -11.85 -3.07
CA PRO A 206 12.82 -10.94 -3.55
C PRO A 206 13.34 -9.55 -3.91
N SER A 207 14.58 -9.22 -3.54
CA SER A 207 15.21 -7.93 -3.79
C SER A 207 16.12 -7.90 -5.02
N SER A 208 16.22 -9.02 -5.77
CA SER A 208 17.12 -9.14 -6.92
C SER A 208 16.37 -9.46 -8.20
N ILE A 209 16.34 -8.50 -9.14
CA ILE A 209 15.78 -8.72 -10.48
C ILE A 209 16.52 -9.84 -11.24
N ASP A 210 17.81 -10.02 -10.98
CA ASP A 210 18.61 -11.08 -11.61
C ASP A 210 18.28 -12.46 -11.05
N ALA A 211 18.07 -12.57 -9.73
CA ALA A 211 17.56 -13.80 -9.13
C ALA A 211 16.17 -14.15 -9.67
N TYR A 212 15.29 -13.14 -9.82
CA TYR A 212 13.97 -13.31 -10.44
C TYR A 212 14.07 -13.86 -11.88
N ARG A 213 14.94 -13.27 -12.72
CA ARG A 213 15.21 -13.71 -14.10
C ARG A 213 15.80 -15.12 -14.15
N ALA A 214 16.77 -15.43 -13.29
CA ALA A 214 17.37 -16.76 -13.21
C ALA A 214 16.34 -17.84 -12.83
N ALA A 215 15.33 -17.49 -12.04
CA ALA A 215 14.19 -18.34 -11.69
C ALA A 215 13.05 -18.34 -12.74
N GLY A 216 13.32 -17.85 -13.96
CA GLY A 216 12.38 -17.84 -15.09
C GLY A 216 11.39 -16.66 -15.08
N GLY A 217 11.64 -15.64 -14.28
CA GLY A 217 10.92 -14.36 -14.32
C GLY A 217 11.00 -13.68 -15.69
N TYR A 218 9.97 -12.92 -16.06
CA TYR A 218 9.78 -12.28 -17.37
C TYR A 218 9.60 -13.22 -18.57
N SER A 219 9.61 -14.55 -18.36
CA SER A 219 9.30 -15.50 -19.42
C SER A 219 7.85 -15.40 -19.88
N ALA A 220 6.90 -15.17 -18.96
CA ALA A 220 5.48 -15.02 -19.29
C ALA A 220 5.22 -13.70 -20.02
N LEU A 221 5.90 -12.62 -19.63
CA LEU A 221 5.83 -11.35 -20.35
C LEU A 221 6.37 -11.46 -21.77
N ARG A 222 7.54 -12.08 -21.96
CA ARG A 222 8.09 -12.35 -23.30
C ARG A 222 7.09 -13.13 -24.16
N ARG A 223 6.52 -14.20 -23.59
CA ARG A 223 5.52 -15.01 -24.28
C ARG A 223 4.27 -14.21 -24.66
N ALA A 224 3.77 -13.37 -23.76
CA ALA A 224 2.62 -12.51 -24.02
C ALA A 224 2.91 -11.54 -25.18
N THR A 225 4.10 -10.93 -25.20
CA THR A 225 4.49 -10.03 -26.30
C THR A 225 4.58 -10.75 -27.65
N GLU A 226 5.16 -11.95 -27.70
CA GLU A 226 5.25 -12.77 -28.92
C GLU A 226 3.88 -13.22 -29.45
N LEU A 227 2.94 -13.48 -28.55
CA LEU A 227 1.58 -13.87 -28.90
C LEU A 227 0.74 -12.72 -29.46
N GLY A 228 0.96 -11.51 -28.94
CA GLY A 228 0.10 -10.36 -29.16
C GLY A 228 -1.11 -10.31 -28.19
N PRO A 229 -1.67 -9.11 -27.95
CA PRO A 229 -2.68 -8.88 -26.91
C PRO A 229 -3.90 -9.81 -27.00
N GLU A 230 -4.47 -9.99 -28.19
CA GLU A 230 -5.69 -10.79 -28.36
C GLU A 230 -5.46 -12.26 -28.05
N ARG A 231 -4.28 -12.79 -28.38
CA ARG A 231 -3.92 -14.18 -28.09
C ARG A 231 -3.57 -14.37 -26.62
N THR A 232 -2.95 -13.38 -25.97
CA THR A 232 -2.76 -13.40 -24.51
C THR A 232 -4.10 -13.47 -23.77
N ILE A 233 -5.10 -12.67 -24.16
CA ILE A 233 -6.45 -12.73 -23.55
C ILE A 233 -7.08 -14.11 -23.77
N ARG A 234 -6.93 -14.71 -24.95
CA ARG A 234 -7.41 -16.08 -25.23
C ARG A 234 -6.74 -17.10 -24.33
N GLU A 235 -5.41 -17.05 -24.15
CA GLU A 235 -4.68 -17.97 -23.28
C GLU A 235 -5.16 -17.89 -21.82
N ILE A 236 -5.42 -16.68 -21.30
CA ILE A 236 -6.01 -16.50 -19.96
C ILE A 236 -7.44 -17.04 -19.88
N THR A 237 -8.22 -16.89 -20.95
CA THR A 237 -9.60 -17.42 -21.05
C THR A 237 -9.59 -18.95 -21.06
N ASP A 238 -8.73 -19.56 -21.86
CA ASP A 238 -8.59 -21.01 -22.01
C ASP A 238 -8.03 -21.66 -20.73
N ALA A 239 -7.18 -20.94 -19.99
CA ALA A 239 -6.72 -21.32 -18.66
C ALA A 239 -7.83 -21.28 -17.59
N LYS A 240 -9.01 -20.72 -17.92
CA LYS A 240 -10.17 -20.59 -17.02
C LYS A 240 -9.81 -19.88 -15.70
N LEU A 241 -8.91 -18.90 -15.78
CA LEU A 241 -8.48 -18.16 -14.59
C LEU A 241 -9.63 -17.32 -14.05
N LEU A 242 -10.03 -17.61 -12.81
CA LEU A 242 -11.04 -16.84 -12.08
C LEU A 242 -10.36 -15.80 -11.17
N GLY A 243 -11.06 -14.69 -10.92
CA GLY A 243 -10.63 -13.67 -9.97
C GLY A 243 -10.42 -14.25 -8.57
N ARG A 244 -9.28 -13.96 -7.95
CA ARG A 244 -8.85 -14.52 -6.66
C ARG A 244 -9.20 -13.66 -5.44
N GLY A 245 -9.92 -12.55 -5.64
CA GLY A 245 -10.46 -11.69 -4.58
C GLY A 245 -11.86 -12.08 -4.09
N GLY A 246 -12.26 -13.35 -4.23
CA GLY A 246 -13.55 -13.86 -3.72
C GLY A 246 -14.69 -13.93 -4.74
N ALA A 247 -14.86 -12.93 -5.61
CA ALA A 247 -15.99 -12.90 -6.58
C ALA A 247 -15.90 -13.96 -7.70
N ALA A 248 -14.73 -14.56 -7.91
CA ALA A 248 -14.51 -15.63 -8.88
C ALA A 248 -14.95 -15.33 -10.33
N PHE A 249 -15.03 -14.06 -10.72
CA PHE A 249 -15.39 -13.67 -12.09
C PHE A 249 -14.29 -14.08 -13.10
N PRO A 250 -14.63 -14.59 -14.30
CA PRO A 250 -13.64 -15.00 -15.29
C PRO A 250 -12.73 -13.85 -15.74
N THR A 251 -11.42 -14.01 -15.53
CA THR A 251 -10.41 -12.96 -15.78
C THR A 251 -10.32 -12.60 -17.26
N GLY A 252 -10.31 -13.60 -18.14
CA GLY A 252 -10.24 -13.39 -19.60
C GLY A 252 -11.44 -12.63 -20.16
N VAL A 253 -12.65 -12.87 -19.63
CA VAL A 253 -13.86 -12.12 -20.00
C VAL A 253 -13.73 -10.66 -19.58
N LYS A 254 -13.26 -10.39 -18.36
CA LYS A 254 -13.03 -9.02 -17.87
C LYS A 254 -11.99 -8.29 -18.73
N TRP A 255 -10.88 -8.95 -19.06
CA TRP A 255 -9.81 -8.35 -19.88
C TRP A 255 -10.29 -8.05 -21.30
N LYS A 256 -11.02 -8.98 -21.92
CA LYS A 256 -11.63 -8.78 -23.25
C LYS A 256 -12.55 -7.56 -23.26
N ALA A 257 -13.44 -7.44 -22.29
CA ALA A 257 -14.40 -6.34 -22.22
C ALA A 257 -13.71 -4.96 -22.12
N VAL A 258 -12.56 -4.88 -21.43
CA VAL A 258 -11.74 -3.66 -21.37
C VAL A 258 -11.04 -3.42 -22.70
N ALA A 259 -10.39 -4.43 -23.28
CA ALA A 259 -9.62 -4.28 -24.51
C ALA A 259 -10.49 -3.84 -25.71
N GLU A 260 -11.78 -4.19 -25.72
CA GLU A 260 -12.74 -3.82 -26.76
C GLU A 260 -13.28 -2.38 -26.63
N GLN A 261 -12.98 -1.67 -25.54
CA GLN A 261 -13.41 -0.27 -25.38
C GLN A 261 -12.57 0.67 -26.26
N SER A 262 -13.25 1.63 -26.89
CA SER A 262 -12.61 2.66 -27.73
C SER A 262 -12.19 3.91 -26.94
N VAL A 263 -12.75 4.11 -25.73
CA VAL A 263 -12.47 5.28 -24.89
C VAL A 263 -11.15 5.11 -24.18
N ARG A 264 -10.27 6.11 -24.27
CA ARG A 264 -8.93 6.12 -23.67
C ARG A 264 -8.82 7.28 -22.67
N PRO A 265 -7.93 7.20 -21.65
CA PRO A 265 -7.00 6.10 -21.38
C PRO A 265 -7.61 4.86 -20.72
N HIS A 266 -6.97 3.70 -20.90
CA HIS A 266 -7.25 2.47 -20.15
C HIS A 266 -6.30 2.34 -18.95
N PHE A 267 -6.79 1.73 -17.88
CA PHE A 267 -6.05 1.54 -16.64
C PHE A 267 -6.07 0.08 -16.19
N VAL A 268 -4.95 -0.38 -15.60
CA VAL A 268 -4.93 -1.60 -14.78
C VAL A 268 -4.77 -1.21 -13.33
N ILE A 269 -5.65 -1.73 -12.48
CA ILE A 269 -5.60 -1.50 -11.03
C ILE A 269 -5.42 -2.86 -10.36
N CYS A 270 -4.31 -3.02 -9.63
CA CYS A 270 -4.12 -4.12 -8.70
C CYS A 270 -4.68 -3.69 -7.35
N ASN A 271 -5.74 -4.37 -6.92
CA ASN A 271 -6.26 -4.23 -5.56
C ASN A 271 -5.38 -5.09 -4.63
N ALA A 272 -4.62 -4.41 -3.77
CA ALA A 272 -3.77 -4.99 -2.73
C ALA A 272 -4.15 -4.43 -1.34
N ASP A 273 -5.43 -4.13 -1.15
CA ASP A 273 -5.98 -3.68 0.14
C ASP A 273 -6.17 -4.83 1.14
N GLU A 274 -6.16 -6.09 0.67
CA GLU A 274 -6.28 -7.37 1.41
C GLU A 274 -6.92 -7.21 2.81
N SER A 275 -8.18 -6.79 2.80
CA SER A 275 -8.89 -6.28 4.00
C SER A 275 -9.57 -7.38 4.81
N GLU A 276 -9.80 -8.55 4.21
CA GLU A 276 -10.51 -9.66 4.84
C GLU A 276 -9.68 -10.27 6.00
N PRO A 277 -10.23 -10.34 7.23
CA PRO A 277 -9.53 -10.96 8.35
C PRO A 277 -9.06 -12.39 8.05
N GLY A 278 -7.80 -12.68 8.39
CA GLY A 278 -7.19 -13.99 8.13
C GLY A 278 -6.56 -14.14 6.74
N THR A 279 -6.64 -13.13 5.88
CA THR A 279 -5.96 -13.13 4.58
C THR A 279 -4.61 -12.42 4.65
N PHE A 280 -3.60 -13.07 4.08
CA PHE A 280 -2.21 -12.58 4.02
C PHE A 280 -1.48 -13.11 2.77
N LYS A 281 -2.23 -13.69 1.83
CA LYS A 281 -1.67 -14.32 0.63
C LYS A 281 -1.10 -13.29 -0.33
N ASP A 282 -1.72 -12.12 -0.42
CA ASP A 282 -1.32 -11.04 -1.33
C ASP A 282 -0.10 -10.34 -0.74
N ARG A 283 -0.11 -10.06 0.58
CA ARG A 283 1.07 -9.55 1.30
C ARG A 283 2.30 -10.39 1.01
N LEU A 284 2.19 -11.71 1.17
CA LEU A 284 3.32 -12.61 0.94
C LEU A 284 3.84 -12.57 -0.49
N VAL A 285 2.96 -12.49 -1.50
CA VAL A 285 3.40 -12.36 -2.89
C VAL A 285 4.09 -11.01 -3.12
N MET A 286 3.56 -9.92 -2.57
CA MET A 286 4.18 -8.59 -2.70
C MET A 286 5.51 -8.49 -1.96
N GLU A 287 5.63 -9.09 -0.78
CA GLU A 287 6.88 -9.08 -0.04
C GLU A 287 7.91 -10.03 -0.67
N LEU A 288 7.54 -11.23 -1.07
CA LEU A 288 8.49 -12.30 -1.40
C LEU A 288 8.61 -12.63 -2.88
N ASP A 289 7.80 -12.02 -3.74
CA ASP A 289 7.92 -12.12 -5.21
C ASP A 289 7.42 -10.84 -5.91
N PRO A 290 7.88 -9.64 -5.49
CA PRO A 290 7.34 -8.36 -5.98
C PRO A 290 7.45 -8.20 -7.51
N PHE A 291 8.53 -8.71 -8.12
CA PHE A 291 8.71 -8.68 -9.57
C PHE A 291 7.62 -9.46 -10.33
N ALA A 292 7.05 -10.51 -9.73
CA ALA A 292 5.94 -11.23 -10.34
C ALA A 292 4.65 -10.39 -10.40
N VAL A 293 4.43 -9.54 -9.40
CA VAL A 293 3.32 -8.58 -9.41
C VAL A 293 3.52 -7.56 -10.53
N VAL A 294 4.73 -7.01 -10.66
CA VAL A 294 5.10 -6.08 -11.73
C VAL A 294 4.96 -6.73 -13.11
N GLU A 295 5.46 -7.95 -13.28
CA GLU A 295 5.32 -8.72 -14.53
C GLU A 295 3.85 -8.96 -14.88
N ALA A 296 3.04 -9.41 -13.92
CA ALA A 296 1.62 -9.69 -14.14
C ALA A 296 0.84 -8.42 -14.50
N LEU A 297 1.11 -7.30 -13.84
CA LEU A 297 0.54 -5.99 -14.17
C LEU A 297 0.94 -5.53 -15.57
N THR A 298 2.19 -5.75 -15.96
CA THR A 298 2.69 -5.41 -17.30
C THR A 298 2.00 -6.26 -18.37
N ILE A 299 1.84 -7.57 -18.13
CA ILE A 299 1.09 -8.46 -19.03
C ILE A 299 -0.36 -8.02 -19.16
N ALA A 300 -1.02 -7.71 -18.02
CA ALA A 300 -2.41 -7.23 -18.02
C ALA A 300 -2.55 -5.91 -18.77
N GLY A 301 -1.63 -4.97 -18.54
CA GLY A 301 -1.61 -3.68 -19.21
C GLY A 301 -1.40 -3.83 -20.72
N TYR A 302 -0.42 -4.63 -21.12
CA TYR A 302 -0.16 -4.96 -22.53
C TYR A 302 -1.38 -5.61 -23.20
N ALA A 303 -1.96 -6.63 -22.58
CA ALA A 303 -3.08 -7.39 -23.15
C ALA A 303 -4.36 -6.55 -23.29
N THR A 304 -4.61 -5.64 -22.34
CA THR A 304 -5.82 -4.79 -22.33
C THR A 304 -5.61 -3.41 -22.98
N GLY A 305 -4.38 -3.14 -23.42
CA GLY A 305 -3.97 -1.86 -23.97
C GLY A 305 -4.02 -0.72 -22.94
N ALA A 306 -3.80 -0.97 -21.65
CA ALA A 306 -3.75 0.08 -20.63
C ALA A 306 -2.47 0.91 -20.71
N GLU A 307 -2.61 2.25 -20.64
CA GLU A 307 -1.47 3.16 -20.63
C GLU A 307 -0.90 3.40 -19.23
N ARG A 308 -1.67 3.10 -18.18
CA ARG A 308 -1.26 3.31 -16.77
C ARG A 308 -1.69 2.16 -15.87
N GLY A 309 -0.83 1.83 -14.91
CA GLY A 309 -1.06 0.84 -13.87
C GLY A 309 -1.02 1.48 -12.48
N TYR A 310 -1.91 1.07 -11.58
CA TYR A 310 -1.89 1.45 -10.17
C TYR A 310 -1.89 0.20 -9.28
N LEU A 311 -1.05 0.23 -8.25
CA LEU A 311 -1.07 -0.70 -7.12
C LEU A 311 -1.69 0.04 -5.94
N TYR A 312 -2.88 -0.38 -5.52
CA TYR A 312 -3.52 0.16 -4.33
C TYR A 312 -3.20 -0.76 -3.16
N VAL A 313 -2.13 -0.45 -2.43
CA VAL A 313 -1.63 -1.24 -1.29
C VAL A 313 -2.16 -0.61 0.00
N ARG A 314 -2.69 -1.43 0.91
CA ARG A 314 -3.10 -0.95 2.24
C ARG A 314 -1.90 -0.39 3.04
N GLY A 315 -2.14 0.61 3.88
CA GLY A 315 -1.05 1.28 4.61
C GLY A 315 -0.36 0.40 5.66
N GLU A 316 -1.03 -0.67 6.12
CA GLU A 316 -0.48 -1.63 7.09
C GLU A 316 0.61 -2.53 6.50
N TYR A 317 0.90 -2.45 5.19
CA TYR A 317 1.94 -3.24 4.51
C TYR A 317 3.14 -2.38 4.05
N PRO A 318 3.90 -1.77 4.98
CA PRO A 318 5.05 -0.93 4.64
C PRO A 318 6.15 -1.71 3.90
N LEU A 319 6.42 -2.97 4.28
CA LEU A 319 7.45 -3.77 3.60
C LEU A 319 7.06 -4.15 2.17
N ALA A 320 5.80 -4.51 1.95
CA ALA A 320 5.29 -4.81 0.61
C ALA A 320 5.41 -3.57 -0.29
N THR A 321 5.07 -2.39 0.23
CA THR A 321 5.18 -1.11 -0.47
C THR A 321 6.63 -0.84 -0.87
N GLU A 322 7.58 -0.90 0.09
CA GLU A 322 9.01 -0.70 -0.17
C GLU A 322 9.54 -1.64 -1.27
N ARG A 323 9.22 -2.93 -1.16
CA ARG A 323 9.71 -3.95 -2.11
C ARG A 323 9.09 -3.80 -3.49
N LEU A 324 7.81 -3.43 -3.58
CA LEU A 324 7.16 -3.13 -4.85
C LEU A 324 7.73 -1.86 -5.51
N GLU A 325 7.96 -0.79 -4.75
CA GLU A 325 8.59 0.43 -5.26
C GLU A 325 9.98 0.15 -5.83
N ARG A 326 10.79 -0.64 -5.11
CA ARG A 326 12.10 -1.09 -5.60
C ARG A 326 11.97 -1.93 -6.86
N ALA A 327 11.09 -2.93 -6.87
CA ALA A 327 10.89 -3.79 -8.02
C ALA A 327 10.42 -3.02 -9.27
N ILE A 328 9.55 -2.02 -9.09
CA ILE A 328 9.12 -1.11 -10.17
C ILE A 328 10.30 -0.28 -10.67
N ALA A 329 11.13 0.26 -9.77
CA ALA A 329 12.30 1.05 -10.15
C ALA A 329 13.31 0.23 -10.96
N GLU A 330 13.63 -1.00 -10.50
CA GLU A 330 14.54 -1.90 -11.21
C GLU A 330 13.99 -2.37 -12.56
N ALA A 331 12.68 -2.59 -12.66
CA ALA A 331 12.06 -3.04 -13.91
C ALA A 331 11.93 -1.96 -15.00
N ARG A 332 12.20 -0.68 -14.68
CA ARG A 332 12.14 0.44 -15.63
C ARG A 332 13.41 0.59 -16.50
N VAL A 333 14.49 -0.11 -16.14
CA VAL A 333 15.82 -0.03 -16.80
C VAL A 333 15.99 -1.15 -17.81
#